data_AF-A0A914VG71-F1
#
_entry.id   AF-A0A914VG71-F1
#
_cell.length_a   1.000
_cell.length_b   1.000
_cell.length_c   1.000
_cell.angle_alpha   90.00
_cell.angle_beta   90.00
_cell.angle_gamma   90.00
#
_symmetry.space_group_name_H-M   'P 1'
#
loop_
_entity.id
_entity.type
_entity.pdbx_description
1 polymer ?
#
loop_
_entity_poly.entity_id
_entity_poly.type
_entity_poly.pdbx_seq_one_letter_code
_entity_poly.pdbx_strand_id
1 'polypeptide(L)'
;MPVNNDEEDKACPVCMEDFSNATSEDPIQKLEKCGHSFHQSCIQETFKHTQPQCPICKTWYGIPKGNQPRGSTMKYDKIKGAVPGFDCKEHIRISYYIPGGIQG
;
A
#
# COMPACT_ATOMS: atom_id res chain seq x y z
N MET A 1 27.55 4.44 -15.45
CA MET A 1 28.38 3.53 -14.63
C MET A 1 27.44 2.45 -14.13
N PRO A 2 27.72 1.15 -14.30
CA PRO A 2 26.91 0.12 -13.66
C PRO A 2 27.28 0.13 -12.18
N VAL A 3 26.32 0.44 -11.31
CA VAL A 3 26.46 0.23 -9.88
C VAL A 3 26.31 -1.28 -9.68
N ASN A 4 27.41 -1.98 -9.42
CA ASN A 4 27.37 -3.37 -8.98
C ASN A 4 26.73 -3.37 -7.60
N ASN A 5 25.53 -3.93 -7.50
CA ASN A 5 24.63 -3.76 -6.37
C ASN A 5 24.63 -4.98 -5.43
N ASP A 6 25.78 -5.64 -5.29
CA ASP A 6 25.93 -6.89 -4.54
C ASP A 6 25.85 -6.70 -2.99
N GLU A 7 25.72 -5.45 -2.53
CA GLU A 7 25.55 -5.09 -1.11
C GLU A 7 24.08 -4.86 -0.71
N GLU A 8 23.18 -4.54 -1.66
CA GLU A 8 21.76 -4.31 -1.35
C GLU A 8 20.99 -5.59 -0.99
N ASP A 9 21.52 -6.77 -1.32
CA ASP A 9 20.92 -8.07 -1.01
C ASP A 9 21.26 -8.59 0.41
N LYS A 10 22.08 -7.86 1.18
CA LYS A 10 22.56 -8.32 2.50
C LYS A 10 22.05 -7.53 3.69
N ALA A 11 21.36 -6.41 3.49
CA ALA A 11 20.85 -5.61 4.60
C ALA A 11 19.32 -5.48 4.56
N CYS A 12 18.70 -5.46 5.74
CA CYS A 12 17.29 -5.16 5.88
C CYS A 12 17.03 -3.67 5.63
N PRO A 13 16.27 -3.28 4.59
CA PRO A 13 16.05 -1.87 4.25
C PRO A 13 15.11 -1.13 5.23
N VAL A 14 14.55 -1.83 6.22
CA VAL A 14 13.66 -1.25 7.24
C VAL A 14 14.44 -0.78 8.46
N CYS A 15 15.31 -1.64 9.02
CA CYS A 15 16.14 -1.29 10.18
C CYS A 15 17.58 -0.88 9.80
N MET A 16 17.98 -1.07 8.54
CA MET A 16 19.33 -0.82 8.01
C MET A 16 20.44 -1.72 8.60
N GLU A 17 20.08 -2.83 9.24
CA GLU A 17 21.03 -3.83 9.76
C GLU A 17 21.27 -4.97 8.76
N ASP A 18 22.45 -5.60 8.84
CA ASP A 18 22.81 -6.76 8.02
C ASP A 18 21.98 -8.01 8.40
N PHE A 19 21.57 -8.76 7.39
CA PHE A 19 20.87 -10.04 7.55
C PHE A 19 21.72 -11.11 8.25
N SER A 20 23.04 -10.94 8.32
CA SER A 20 23.93 -11.79 9.14
C SER A 20 23.56 -11.77 10.63
N ASN A 21 22.89 -10.72 11.10
CA ASN A 21 22.44 -10.57 12.48
C ASN A 21 21.08 -11.23 12.75
N ALA A 22 20.47 -11.86 11.74
CA ALA A 22 19.22 -12.59 11.90
C ALA A 22 19.38 -13.70 12.94
N THR A 23 18.42 -13.79 13.86
CA THR A 23 18.40 -14.81 14.92
C THR A 23 17.33 -15.85 14.62
N SER A 24 17.29 -16.94 15.39
CA SER A 24 16.16 -17.87 15.33
C SER A 24 14.83 -17.24 15.76
N GLU A 25 14.88 -16.14 16.52
CA GLU A 25 13.69 -15.42 17.01
C GLU A 25 13.22 -14.34 16.01
N ASP A 26 14.13 -13.79 15.21
CA ASP A 26 13.83 -12.83 14.14
C ASP A 26 14.50 -13.24 12.81
N PRO A 27 13.95 -14.24 12.12
CA PRO A 27 14.53 -14.75 10.88
C PRO A 27 14.28 -13.79 9.71
N ILE A 28 14.96 -14.07 8.59
CA ILE A 28 14.73 -13.34 7.34
C ILE A 28 13.42 -13.85 6.71
N GLN A 29 12.51 -12.94 6.44
CA GLN A 29 11.29 -13.18 5.68
C GLN A 29 11.41 -12.64 4.26
N LYS A 30 11.33 -13.54 3.27
CA LYS A 30 11.21 -13.19 1.86
C LYS A 30 9.74 -13.08 1.47
N LEU A 31 9.35 -11.94 0.90
CA LEU A 31 7.98 -11.74 0.46
C LEU A 31 7.68 -12.49 -0.84
N GLU A 32 6.64 -13.34 -0.85
CA GLU A 32 6.38 -14.30 -1.94
C GLU A 32 6.10 -13.66 -3.31
N LYS A 33 5.46 -12.50 -3.37
CA LYS A 33 5.03 -11.90 -4.66
C LYS A 33 6.13 -11.14 -5.37
N CYS A 34 7.04 -10.50 -4.63
CA CYS A 34 8.08 -9.64 -5.21
C CYS A 34 9.50 -10.12 -4.92
N GLY A 35 9.68 -11.07 -4.00
CA GLY A 35 10.97 -11.67 -3.70
C GLY A 35 11.92 -10.82 -2.84
N HIS A 36 11.52 -9.63 -2.38
CA HIS A 36 12.35 -8.83 -1.47
C HIS A 36 12.36 -9.41 -0.06
N SER A 37 13.51 -9.30 0.61
CA SER A 37 13.78 -9.85 1.94
C SER A 37 13.83 -8.78 3.02
N PHE A 38 13.41 -9.12 4.23
CA PHE A 38 13.39 -8.25 5.42
C PHE A 38 13.58 -9.11 6.67
N HIS A 39 13.97 -8.53 7.81
CA HIS A 39 13.74 -9.21 9.10
C HIS A 39 12.23 -9.41 9.30
N GLN A 40 11.83 -10.56 9.85
CA GLN A 40 10.42 -10.92 10.04
C GLN A 40 9.71 -9.86 10.90
N SER A 41 10.31 -9.43 12.00
CA SER A 41 9.79 -8.38 12.87
C SER A 41 9.58 -7.06 12.12
N CYS A 42 10.56 -6.66 11.32
CA CYS A 42 10.56 -5.41 10.56
C CYS A 42 9.40 -5.36 9.57
N ILE A 43 9.17 -6.44 8.81
CA ILE A 43 8.11 -6.46 7.80
C ILE A 43 6.73 -6.60 8.43
N GLN A 44 6.62 -7.35 9.53
CA GLN A 44 5.36 -7.47 10.29
C GLN A 44 4.94 -6.12 10.90
N GLU A 45 5.86 -5.41 11.55
CA GLU A 45 5.58 -4.09 12.11
C GLU A 45 5.27 -3.06 11.01
N THR A 46 5.98 -3.12 9.88
CA THR A 46 5.66 -2.27 8.72
C THR A 46 4.23 -2.51 8.23
N PHE A 47 3.83 -3.76 8.04
CA PHE A 47 2.47 -4.10 7.57
C PHE A 47 1.38 -3.72 8.56
N LYS A 48 1.69 -3.78 9.87
CA LYS A 48 0.77 -3.42 10.94
C LYS A 48 0.57 -1.91 11.09
N HIS A 49 1.64 -1.13 10.99
CA HIS A 49 1.62 0.31 11.28
C HIS A 49 1.41 1.20 10.06
N THR A 50 1.75 0.72 8.85
CA THR A 50 1.61 1.50 7.62
C THR A 50 0.55 0.87 6.71
N GLN A 51 0.96 0.09 5.73
CA GLN A 51 0.12 -0.62 4.79
C GLN A 51 0.79 -1.96 4.45
N PRO A 52 0.02 -2.99 4.04
CA PRO A 52 0.56 -4.25 3.59
C PRO A 52 1.18 -4.10 2.19
N GLN A 53 2.24 -3.29 2.08
CA GLN A 53 3.00 -3.03 0.87
C GLN A 53 4.48 -3.30 1.11
N CYS A 54 5.15 -3.93 0.14
CA CYS A 54 6.60 -4.06 0.17
C CYS A 54 7.25 -2.66 0.26
N PRO A 55 8.12 -2.40 1.26
CA PRO A 55 8.83 -1.13 1.40
C PRO A 55 9.62 -0.70 0.15
N ILE A 56 10.15 -1.68 -0.58
CA ILE A 56 11.01 -1.48 -1.75
C ILE A 56 10.17 -1.18 -3.00
N CYS A 57 9.33 -2.12 -3.45
CA CYS A 57 8.64 -2.04 -4.74
C CYS A 57 7.15 -1.69 -4.67
N LYS A 58 6.59 -1.49 -3.46
CA LYS A 58 5.18 -1.15 -3.21
C LYS A 58 4.15 -2.21 -3.65
N THR A 59 4.58 -3.43 -3.97
CA THR A 59 3.68 -4.57 -4.22
C THR A 59 2.78 -4.84 -3.02
N TRP A 60 1.48 -5.03 -3.26
CA TRP A 60 0.47 -5.25 -2.22
C TRP A 60 0.36 -6.70 -1.73
N TYR A 61 0.30 -6.87 -0.42
CA TYR A 61 0.15 -8.14 0.32
C TYR A 61 -1.16 -8.24 1.09
N GLY A 62 -2.07 -7.28 0.89
CA GLY A 62 -3.42 -7.27 1.44
C GLY A 62 -4.34 -6.40 0.60
N ILE A 63 -5.57 -6.18 1.08
CA ILE A 63 -6.51 -5.26 0.43
C ILE A 63 -6.18 -3.84 0.90
N PRO A 64 -5.84 -2.91 -0.01
CA PRO A 64 -5.62 -1.50 0.33
C PRO A 64 -6.85 -0.92 1.03
N LYS A 65 -6.65 -0.31 2.19
CA LYS A 65 -7.69 0.42 2.91
C LYS A 65 -7.15 1.77 3.35
N GLY A 66 -7.88 2.83 3.04
CA GLY A 66 -7.63 4.16 3.54
C GLY A 66 -8.32 4.42 4.88
N ASN A 67 -8.20 5.65 5.36
CA ASN A 67 -8.76 6.14 6.61
C ASN A 67 -10.07 6.93 6.41
N GLN A 68 -10.95 6.49 5.49
CA GLN A 68 -12.21 7.20 5.20
C GLN A 68 -13.01 7.44 6.49
N PRO A 69 -13.41 8.70 6.80
CA PRO A 69 -14.17 9.00 8.01
C PRO A 69 -15.48 8.25 8.09
N ARG A 70 -15.86 7.84 9.30
CA ARG A 70 -17.16 7.20 9.56
C ARG A 70 -18.30 8.17 9.27
N GLY A 71 -19.43 7.64 8.81
CA GLY A 71 -20.59 8.46 8.42
C GLY A 71 -20.48 9.08 7.03
N SER A 72 -19.34 8.90 6.34
CA SER A 72 -19.22 9.26 4.92
C SER A 72 -20.17 8.42 4.08
N THR A 73 -20.83 9.06 3.11
CA THR A 73 -21.72 8.37 2.16
C THR A 73 -21.31 8.66 0.73
N MET A 74 -21.56 7.69 -0.15
CA MET A 74 -21.44 7.80 -1.58
C MET A 74 -22.78 7.40 -2.19
N LYS A 75 -23.31 8.23 -3.08
CA LYS A 75 -24.52 7.95 -3.88
C LYS A 75 -24.19 8.11 -5.35
N TYR A 76 -24.95 7.44 -6.20
CA TYR A 76 -24.82 7.63 -7.64
C TYR A 76 -26.18 7.74 -8.33
N ASP A 77 -26.21 8.50 -9.42
CA ASP A 77 -27.36 8.63 -10.32
C ASP A 77 -26.90 8.46 -11.77
N LYS A 78 -27.77 7.92 -12.63
CA LYS A 78 -27.59 8.00 -14.08
C LYS A 78 -28.30 9.24 -14.60
N ILE A 79 -27.56 10.13 -15.24
CA ILE A 79 -28.08 11.39 -15.79
C ILE A 79 -28.09 11.28 -17.31
N LYS A 80 -29.20 11.65 -17.93
CA LYS A 80 -29.32 11.71 -19.39
C LYS A 80 -28.40 12.78 -19.97
N GLY A 81 -27.79 12.46 -21.11
CA GLY A 81 -26.92 13.35 -21.84
C GLY A 81 -25.44 12.94 -21.76
N ALA A 82 -24.71 13.32 -22.80
CA ALA A 82 -23.29 13.12 -22.94
C ALA A 82 -22.49 14.06 -22.02
N VAL A 83 -21.23 13.70 -21.75
CA VAL A 83 -20.24 14.61 -21.17
C VAL A 83 -19.31 15.12 -22.27
N PRO A 84 -18.68 16.30 -22.12
CA PRO A 84 -17.75 16.81 -23.13
C PRO A 84 -16.66 15.79 -23.47
N GLY A 85 -16.48 15.50 -24.76
CA GLY A 85 -15.48 14.55 -25.25
C GLY A 85 -15.88 13.08 -25.19
N PHE A 86 -17.09 12.74 -24.72
CA PHE A 86 -17.57 11.36 -24.68
C PHE A 86 -19.03 11.28 -25.14
N ASP A 87 -19.25 10.74 -26.35
CA ASP A 87 -20.59 10.54 -26.89
C ASP A 87 -21.29 9.37 -26.18
N CYS A 88 -22.20 9.70 -25.27
CA CYS A 88 -23.00 8.73 -24.55
C CYS A 88 -24.42 9.22 -24.30
N LYS A 89 -25.37 8.29 -24.17
CA LYS A 89 -26.78 8.62 -23.91
C LYS A 89 -27.04 9.04 -22.46
N GLU A 90 -26.21 8.55 -21.54
CA GLU A 90 -26.28 8.82 -20.11
C GLU A 90 -24.86 8.80 -19.50
N HIS A 91 -24.65 9.55 -18.43
CA HIS A 91 -23.41 9.54 -17.63
C HIS A 91 -23.73 9.30 -16.15
N ILE A 92 -22.73 8.84 -15.39
CA ILE A 92 -22.87 8.57 -13.96
C ILE A 92 -22.42 9.81 -13.19
N ARG A 93 -23.30 10.35 -12.34
CA ARG A 93 -22.91 11.34 -11.32
C ARG A 93 -22.71 10.61 -10.00
N ILE A 94 -21.53 10.75 -9.42
CA ILE A 94 -21.23 10.24 -8.07
C ILE A 94 -21.20 11.42 -7.11
N SER A 95 -22.01 11.35 -6.06
CA SER A 95 -22.12 12.38 -5.03
C SER A 95 -21.57 11.84 -3.72
N TYR A 96 -20.55 12.51 -3.18
CA TYR A 96 -19.95 12.20 -1.90
C TYR A 96 -20.43 13.18 -0.83
N TYR A 97 -20.69 12.66 0.37
CA TYR A 97 -20.93 13.48 1.56
C TYR A 97 -20.04 12.97 2.69
N ILE A 98 -19.15 13.83 3.18
CA ILE A 98 -18.22 13.54 4.26
C ILE A 98 -18.53 14.55 5.38
N PRO A 99 -19.14 14.13 6.50
CA PRO A 99 -19.45 15.04 7.59
C PRO A 99 -18.17 15.49 8.32
N GLY A 100 -18.25 16.63 9.00
CA GLY A 100 -17.19 17.04 9.94
C GLY A 100 -17.03 16.05 11.08
N GLY A 101 -15.84 16.02 11.71
CA GLY A 101 -15.53 15.08 12.78
C GLY A 101 -14.17 15.34 13.43
N ILE A 102 -13.72 14.40 14.25
CA ILE A 102 -12.43 14.43 14.95
C ILE A 102 -11.51 13.37 14.31
N GLN A 103 -10.25 13.72 14.09
CA GLN A 103 -9.24 12.78 13.60
C GLN A 103 -8.98 11.68 14.63
N GLY A 104 -8.96 10.42 14.19
CA GLY A 104 -8.59 9.26 14.99
C GLY A 104 -7.13 8.85 14.81
#